data_AF-A0A522YS89-F1
#
_entry.id   AF-A0A522YS89-F1
#
_cell.length_a   1.000
_cell.length_b   1.000
_cell.length_c   1.000
_cell.angle_alpha   90.00
_cell.angle_beta   90.00
_cell.angle_gamma   90.00
#
_symmetry.space_group_name_H-M   'P 1'
#
loop_
_entity.id
_entity.type
_entity.pdbx_description
1 polymer ?
#
loop_
_entity_poly.entity_id
_entity_poly.type
_entity_poly.pdbx_seq_one_letter_code
_entity_poly.pdbx_strand_id
1 'polypeptide(L)'
;ALVPGAKRALLVGLGSGVTAGTALKWPLERLDVAELSPAVVQATQFFSEQNGNPLSDPRLKLHVGDGRAFLRSSEGGYDAVVSEPSNPWIAGVGNLFTSEYFSLVRSKLRPGGVMVQWFHLYETEDPLVRSIVGTFCDSFDDASLWRTNGGDAFLVGFNGRRPPDFAALEKGLAGQTKAAMDRLGLEGPAALLALQTAADAGTRGFGYWSRRNSDWHPFLEYAAPRGRFLRSNAEELKRLDEAVGPYKGDLLLSRYLAWRKKPLSEAEIRSVLSYSKTIRGDWRLALAREWGAGKPGASEPRLWEARMHIEREEPGEALKVLDAIKNSAGPERWTLAADALEALERVPDARGALAKAAKSVKGTASAEIWLRSALLAMDLNDAQGALDALTAALKADPEHEQSRSLLDHLVNAYSSGPSVEKGN
;
A
#
# COMPACT_ATOMS: atom_id res chain seq x y z
N ALA A 1 -9.01 17.84 -1.35
CA ALA A 1 -9.62 17.08 -2.47
C ALA A 1 -11.05 16.67 -2.13
N LEU A 2 -11.26 15.90 -1.04
CA LEU A 2 -12.59 15.47 -0.60
C LEU A 2 -13.47 16.58 0.02
N VAL A 3 -12.84 17.68 0.48
CA VAL A 3 -13.54 18.90 0.93
C VAL A 3 -13.14 20.05 0.00
N PRO A 4 -13.88 20.27 -1.11
CA PRO A 4 -13.67 21.41 -1.99
C PRO A 4 -13.77 22.74 -1.23
N GLY A 5 -12.84 23.65 -1.51
CA GLY A 5 -12.84 24.99 -0.90
C GLY A 5 -12.47 25.02 0.58
N ALA A 6 -11.82 23.97 1.11
CA ALA A 6 -11.27 23.99 2.46
C ALA A 6 -10.31 25.18 2.64
N LYS A 7 -10.51 25.93 3.73
CA LYS A 7 -9.79 27.16 4.07
C LYS A 7 -9.04 27.02 5.39
N ARG A 8 -9.62 26.31 6.37
CA ARG A 8 -9.03 26.13 7.71
C ARG A 8 -8.80 24.65 7.96
N ALA A 9 -7.56 24.29 8.27
CA ALA A 9 -7.20 22.94 8.63
C ALA A 9 -6.44 22.89 9.96
N LEU A 10 -6.54 21.76 10.66
CA LEU A 10 -5.72 21.42 11.82
C LEU A 10 -4.93 20.15 11.50
N LEU A 11 -3.65 20.16 11.85
CA LEU A 11 -2.80 18.97 11.90
C LEU A 11 -2.40 18.69 13.36
N VAL A 12 -2.73 17.51 13.87
CA VAL A 12 -2.28 17.02 15.18
C VAL A 12 -1.10 16.07 14.94
N GLY A 13 0.10 16.50 15.34
CA GLY A 13 1.38 15.84 15.04
C GLY A 13 2.07 16.47 13.83
N LEU A 14 3.24 17.08 14.03
CA LEU A 14 4.04 17.70 12.97
C LEU A 14 4.92 16.68 12.25
N GLY A 15 5.54 15.77 13.01
CA GLY A 15 6.49 14.79 12.49
C GLY A 15 7.63 15.46 11.71
N SER A 16 7.91 14.97 10.49
CA SER A 16 8.90 15.57 9.58
C SER A 16 8.42 16.88 8.91
N GLY A 17 7.16 17.27 9.10
CA GLY A 17 6.54 18.43 8.46
C GLY A 17 6.03 18.17 7.03
N VAL A 18 6.20 16.97 6.48
CA VAL A 18 5.79 16.67 5.09
C VAL A 18 4.28 16.82 4.89
N THR A 19 3.46 16.40 5.86
CA THR A 19 2.01 16.58 5.81
C THR A 19 1.63 18.06 5.79
N ALA A 20 2.24 18.88 6.66
CA ALA A 20 2.02 20.32 6.68
C ALA A 20 2.44 20.99 5.36
N GLY A 21 3.63 20.64 4.86
CA GLY A 21 4.16 21.14 3.60
C GLY A 21 3.29 20.80 2.40
N THR A 22 2.72 19.59 2.42
CA THR A 22 1.75 19.12 1.42
C THR A 22 0.44 19.88 1.55
N ALA A 23 -0.15 19.97 2.75
CA ALA A 23 -1.40 20.70 3.00
C ALA A 23 -1.33 22.17 2.54
N LEU A 24 -0.18 22.83 2.71
CA LEU A 24 0.04 24.21 2.26
C LEU A 24 0.11 24.38 0.74
N LYS A 25 0.16 23.29 -0.05
CA LYS A 25 -0.02 23.36 -1.52
C LYS A 25 -1.48 23.61 -1.92
N TRP A 26 -2.42 23.40 -1.00
CA TRP A 26 -3.81 23.82 -1.17
C TRP A 26 -3.97 25.30 -0.78
N PRO A 27 -4.97 26.00 -1.33
CA PRO A 27 -5.25 27.40 -1.03
C PRO A 27 -5.92 27.56 0.35
N LEU A 28 -5.31 26.99 1.39
CA LEU A 28 -5.71 27.22 2.79
C LEU A 28 -5.48 28.69 3.14
N GLU A 29 -6.36 29.23 3.99
CA GLU A 29 -6.19 30.53 4.65
C GLU A 29 -5.43 30.36 5.97
N ARG A 30 -5.60 29.21 6.66
CA ARG A 30 -4.92 28.90 7.92
C ARG A 30 -4.71 27.40 8.09
N LEU A 31 -3.51 27.03 8.51
CA LEU A 31 -3.16 25.68 8.98
C LEU A 31 -2.67 25.79 10.43
N ASP A 32 -3.47 25.35 11.38
CA ASP A 32 -2.98 25.16 12.75
C ASP A 32 -2.25 23.81 12.83
N VAL A 33 -1.09 23.78 13.49
CA VAL A 33 -0.36 22.54 13.76
C VAL A 33 -0.12 22.43 15.25
N ALA A 34 -0.60 21.35 15.88
CA ALA A 34 -0.31 21.04 17.28
C ALA A 34 0.75 19.96 17.36
N GLU A 35 1.90 20.27 17.95
CA GLU A 35 3.03 19.35 18.11
C GLU A 35 3.45 19.29 19.58
N LEU A 36 3.49 18.08 20.14
CA LEU A 36 3.79 17.87 21.56
C LEU A 36 5.27 18.16 21.88
N SER A 37 6.18 17.81 20.97
CA SER A 37 7.62 17.81 21.21
C SER A 37 8.32 19.00 20.55
N PRO A 38 8.91 19.93 21.33
CA PRO A 38 9.76 20.98 20.80
C PRO A 38 10.95 20.43 19.98
N ALA A 39 11.44 19.24 20.32
CA ALA A 39 12.55 18.60 19.60
C ALA A 39 12.12 18.17 18.19
N VAL A 40 10.88 17.72 18.00
CA VAL A 40 10.33 17.41 16.67
C VAL A 40 10.25 18.67 15.82
N VAL A 41 9.78 19.78 16.40
CA VAL A 41 9.76 21.09 15.73
C VAL A 41 11.16 21.47 15.25
N GLN A 42 12.16 21.37 16.12
CA GLN A 42 13.55 21.69 15.76
C GLN A 42 14.09 20.75 14.68
N ALA A 43 13.73 19.46 14.72
CA ALA A 43 14.19 18.48 13.75
C ALA A 43 13.62 18.69 12.34
N THR A 44 12.49 19.41 12.18
CA THR A 44 11.87 19.62 10.86
C THR A 44 12.78 20.30 9.84
N GLN A 45 13.76 21.08 10.27
CA GLN A 45 14.73 21.73 9.38
C GLN A 45 15.59 20.73 8.61
N PHE A 46 15.85 19.54 9.17
CA PHE A 46 16.61 18.47 8.51
C PHE A 46 15.86 17.82 7.34
N PHE A 47 14.56 18.11 7.20
CA PHE A 47 13.69 17.60 6.14
C PHE A 47 13.22 18.69 5.18
N SER A 48 13.91 19.84 5.16
CA SER A 48 13.53 21.04 4.39
C SER A 48 13.27 20.76 2.90
N GLU A 49 14.07 19.88 2.28
CA GLU A 49 13.89 19.45 0.89
C GLU A 49 12.61 18.63 0.67
N GLN A 50 12.24 17.81 1.66
CA GLN A 50 11.08 16.93 1.58
C GLN A 50 9.80 17.68 1.94
N ASN A 51 9.82 18.44 3.03
CA ASN A 51 8.65 19.15 3.56
C ASN A 51 8.42 20.53 2.93
N GLY A 52 9.40 21.12 2.23
CA GLY A 52 9.25 22.43 1.61
C GLY A 52 9.14 23.58 2.63
N ASN A 53 9.76 23.43 3.81
CA ASN A 53 9.84 24.42 4.89
C ASN A 53 8.49 24.98 5.35
N PRO A 54 7.54 24.15 5.80
CA PRO A 54 6.19 24.61 6.13
C PRO A 54 6.15 25.64 7.26
N LEU A 55 7.10 25.61 8.19
CA LEU A 55 7.13 26.52 9.34
C LEU A 55 7.40 27.98 8.97
N SER A 56 7.92 28.27 7.76
CA SER A 56 8.09 29.64 7.28
C SER A 56 6.87 30.18 6.52
N ASP A 57 5.86 29.34 6.25
CA ASP A 57 4.64 29.78 5.57
C ASP A 57 3.76 30.60 6.54
N PRO A 58 3.37 31.84 6.19
CA PRO A 58 2.60 32.71 7.09
C PRO A 58 1.22 32.16 7.46
N ARG A 59 0.68 31.23 6.66
CA ARG A 59 -0.60 30.56 6.91
C ARG A 59 -0.50 29.48 7.98
N LEU A 60 0.71 28.97 8.25
CA LEU A 60 0.93 28.00 9.32
C LEU A 60 0.98 28.71 10.68
N LYS A 61 0.30 28.14 11.67
CA LYS A 61 0.36 28.53 13.07
C LYS A 61 0.73 27.31 13.89
N LEU A 62 1.97 27.29 14.39
CA LEU A 62 2.48 26.22 15.23
C LEU A 62 2.07 26.46 16.69
N HIS A 63 1.53 25.42 17.32
CA HIS A 63 1.15 25.39 18.72
C HIS A 63 1.90 24.23 19.37
N VAL A 64 2.89 24.56 20.20
CA VAL A 64 3.68 23.55 20.91
C VAL A 64 2.91 23.11 22.15
N GLY A 65 2.49 21.85 22.18
CA GLY A 65 1.70 21.28 23.27
C GLY A 65 0.82 20.11 22.82
N ASP A 66 0.03 19.61 23.76
CA ASP A 66 -0.87 18.48 23.52
C ASP A 66 -1.99 18.85 22.53
N GLY A 67 -2.13 18.04 21.47
CA GLY A 67 -3.09 18.29 20.40
C GLY A 67 -4.55 18.24 20.87
N ARG A 68 -4.86 17.38 21.85
CA ARG A 68 -6.20 17.29 22.42
C ARG A 68 -6.53 18.50 23.29
N ALA A 69 -5.57 18.97 24.09
CA ALA A 69 -5.70 20.18 24.89
C ALA A 69 -5.88 21.42 24.00
N PHE A 70 -5.05 21.57 22.95
CA PHE A 70 -5.20 22.62 21.95
C PHE A 70 -6.61 22.60 21.36
N LEU A 71 -7.06 21.43 20.90
CA LEU A 71 -8.36 21.28 20.27
C LEU A 71 -9.52 21.68 21.20
N ARG A 72 -9.47 21.32 22.49
CA ARG A 72 -10.45 21.75 23.50
C ARG A 72 -10.56 23.27 23.57
N SER A 73 -9.42 23.97 23.64
CA SER A 73 -9.37 25.44 23.72
C SER A 73 -9.61 26.15 22.39
N SER A 74 -9.51 25.45 21.25
CA SER A 74 -9.66 26.05 19.93
C SER A 74 -11.09 26.55 19.70
N GLU A 75 -11.24 27.61 18.89
CA GLU A 75 -12.55 28.07 18.42
C GLU A 75 -13.24 27.07 17.47
N GLY A 76 -12.50 26.09 16.96
CA GLY A 76 -12.97 25.16 15.93
C GLY A 76 -13.15 25.83 14.58
N GLY A 77 -14.18 25.39 13.84
CA GLY A 77 -14.48 25.88 12.50
C GLY A 77 -13.55 25.31 11.43
N TYR A 78 -13.02 24.11 11.65
CA TYR A 78 -12.11 23.43 10.72
C TYR A 78 -12.89 22.77 9.58
N ASP A 79 -12.39 22.93 8.36
CA ASP A 79 -12.87 22.20 7.19
C ASP A 79 -12.22 20.80 7.12
N ALA A 80 -11.01 20.66 7.66
CA ALA A 80 -10.29 19.40 7.76
C ALA A 80 -9.48 19.32 9.07
N VAL A 81 -9.49 18.16 9.71
CA VAL A 81 -8.58 17.80 10.80
C VAL A 81 -7.82 16.55 10.39
N VAL A 82 -6.50 16.62 10.38
CA VAL A 82 -5.63 15.46 10.13
C VAL A 82 -4.93 15.14 11.45
N SER A 83 -5.04 13.91 11.92
CA SER A 83 -4.44 13.45 13.17
C SER A 83 -3.46 12.33 12.88
N GLU A 84 -2.18 12.62 13.05
CA GLU A 84 -1.05 11.71 12.84
C GLU A 84 -0.19 11.66 14.11
N PRO A 85 -0.74 11.16 15.24
CA PRO A 85 0.03 11.02 16.46
C PRO A 85 1.07 9.90 16.33
N SER A 86 1.88 9.71 17.38
CA SER A 86 2.77 8.54 17.47
C SER A 86 1.96 7.24 17.60
N ASN A 87 2.65 6.10 17.76
CA ASN A 87 1.99 4.81 17.88
C ASN A 87 1.28 4.66 19.23
N PRO A 88 0.04 4.11 19.27
CA PRO A 88 -0.74 3.84 20.49
C PRO A 88 -0.07 3.14 21.68
N TRP A 89 1.06 2.44 21.50
CA TRP A 89 1.82 1.86 22.63
C TRP A 89 2.68 2.88 23.39
N ILE A 90 2.83 4.10 22.88
CA ILE A 90 3.45 5.20 23.59
C ILE A 90 2.43 5.78 24.58
N ALA A 91 2.85 5.95 25.83
CA ALA A 91 1.99 6.42 26.91
C ALA A 91 1.26 7.73 26.54
N GLY A 92 -0.05 7.77 26.80
CA GLY A 92 -0.92 8.90 26.53
C GLY A 92 -1.40 9.03 25.09
N VAL A 93 -0.80 8.34 24.12
CA VAL A 93 -1.23 8.40 22.72
C VAL A 93 -2.60 7.76 22.53
N GLY A 94 -2.95 6.72 23.31
CA GLY A 94 -4.26 6.10 23.29
C GLY A 94 -5.42 7.08 23.50
N ASN A 95 -5.16 8.23 24.13
CA ASN A 95 -6.13 9.31 24.38
C ASN A 95 -6.54 10.08 23.11
N LEU A 96 -5.80 9.92 22.01
CA LEU A 96 -6.11 10.46 20.68
C LEU A 96 -6.89 9.45 19.82
N PHE A 97 -7.38 8.38 20.43
CA PHE A 97 -8.20 7.35 19.80
C PHE A 97 -9.47 7.04 20.60
N THR A 98 -9.88 7.92 21.52
CA THR A 98 -11.05 7.71 22.38
C THR A 98 -12.32 8.25 21.74
N SER A 99 -13.46 7.70 22.17
CA SER A 99 -14.79 8.19 21.80
C SER A 99 -14.93 9.69 22.05
N GLU A 100 -14.43 10.17 23.20
CA GLU A 100 -14.45 11.57 23.60
C GLU A 100 -13.53 12.44 22.73
N TYR A 101 -12.37 11.92 22.32
CA TYR A 101 -11.50 12.64 21.39
C TYR A 101 -12.13 12.79 20.01
N PHE A 102 -12.64 11.71 19.42
CA PHE A 102 -13.28 11.77 18.11
C PHE A 102 -14.54 12.65 18.14
N SER A 103 -15.34 12.57 19.21
CA SER A 103 -16.48 13.47 19.42
C SER A 103 -16.06 14.94 19.53
N LEU A 104 -14.96 15.22 20.23
CA LEU A 104 -14.38 16.55 20.32
C LEU A 104 -13.95 17.06 18.93
N VAL A 105 -13.24 16.24 18.15
CA VAL A 105 -12.84 16.59 16.77
C VAL A 105 -14.08 16.91 15.93
N ARG A 106 -15.10 16.05 15.94
CA ARG A 106 -16.35 16.30 15.21
C ARG A 106 -17.01 17.61 15.60
N SER A 107 -17.03 17.97 16.89
CA SER A 107 -17.59 19.25 17.36
C SER A 107 -16.83 20.49 16.87
N LYS A 108 -15.57 20.34 16.49
CA LYS A 108 -14.71 21.44 15.99
C LYS A 108 -14.69 21.50 14.46
N LEU A 109 -15.25 20.51 13.78
CA LEU A 109 -15.43 20.50 12.33
C LEU A 109 -16.68 21.31 11.94
N ARG A 110 -16.57 22.04 10.83
CA ARG A 110 -17.75 22.60 10.14
C ARG A 110 -18.65 21.48 9.62
N PRO A 111 -19.95 21.75 9.37
CA PRO A 111 -20.79 20.83 8.61
C PRO A 111 -20.14 20.49 7.26
N GLY A 112 -20.03 19.20 6.95
CA GLY A 112 -19.33 18.68 5.78
C GLY A 112 -17.80 18.70 5.86
N GLY A 113 -17.24 19.07 7.01
CA GLY A 113 -15.80 18.95 7.31
C GLY A 113 -15.38 17.50 7.55
N VAL A 114 -14.08 17.23 7.44
CA VAL A 114 -13.52 15.88 7.46
C VAL A 114 -12.46 15.70 8.55
N MET A 115 -12.45 14.55 9.21
CA MET A 115 -11.33 14.05 9.99
C MET A 115 -10.61 12.95 9.21
N VAL A 116 -9.27 12.99 9.22
CA VAL A 116 -8.41 11.90 8.77
C VAL A 116 -7.57 11.44 9.96
N GLN A 117 -7.72 10.19 10.37
CA GLN A 117 -6.98 9.57 11.46
C GLN A 117 -6.02 8.53 10.91
N TRP A 118 -4.72 8.72 11.11
CA TRP A 118 -3.73 7.68 10.83
C TRP A 118 -3.65 6.66 11.98
N PHE A 119 -3.39 5.40 11.64
CA PHE A 119 -2.97 4.36 12.58
C PHE A 119 -2.17 3.28 11.86
N HIS A 120 -1.40 2.52 12.62
CA HIS A 120 -0.51 1.48 12.10
C HIS A 120 -1.10 0.07 12.29
N LEU A 121 -0.56 -0.90 11.56
CA LEU A 121 -0.94 -2.33 11.57
C LEU A 121 0.21 -3.26 11.98
N TYR A 122 1.41 -2.72 12.18
CA TYR A 122 2.58 -3.44 12.69
C TYR A 122 2.70 -3.30 14.20
N GLU A 123 3.28 -4.29 14.90
CA GLU A 123 3.47 -4.22 16.36
C GLU A 123 2.14 -3.96 17.15
N THR A 124 1.02 -4.44 16.60
CA THR A 124 -0.34 -4.29 17.14
C THR A 124 -1.16 -5.56 16.90
N GLU A 125 -2.27 -5.69 17.61
CA GLU A 125 -3.16 -6.87 17.56
C GLU A 125 -4.52 -6.51 16.96
N ASP A 126 -5.16 -7.47 16.29
CA ASP A 126 -6.45 -7.28 15.63
C ASP A 126 -7.56 -6.68 16.54
N PRO A 127 -7.71 -7.07 17.82
CA PRO A 127 -8.70 -6.45 18.71
C PRO A 127 -8.47 -4.94 18.94
N LEU A 128 -7.23 -4.47 18.93
CA LEU A 128 -6.89 -3.05 19.07
C LEU A 128 -7.27 -2.28 17.80
N VAL A 129 -6.97 -2.85 16.64
CA VAL A 129 -7.34 -2.27 15.34
C VAL A 129 -8.87 -2.19 15.20
N ARG A 130 -9.59 -3.26 15.55
CA ARG A 130 -11.07 -3.23 15.61
C ARG A 130 -11.60 -2.18 16.59
N SER A 131 -10.96 -2.01 17.74
CA SER A 131 -11.31 -0.98 18.74
C SER A 131 -11.17 0.42 18.15
N ILE A 132 -10.06 0.74 17.49
CA ILE A 132 -9.83 2.02 16.81
C ILE A 132 -10.94 2.30 15.79
N VAL A 133 -11.18 1.34 14.89
CA VAL A 133 -12.17 1.49 13.80
C VAL A 133 -13.58 1.66 14.37
N GLY A 134 -14.00 0.80 15.30
CA GLY A 134 -15.33 0.88 15.92
C GLY A 134 -15.55 2.18 16.67
N THR A 135 -14.55 2.63 17.45
CA THR A 135 -14.61 3.89 18.20
C THR A 135 -14.73 5.10 17.28
N PHE A 136 -14.00 5.10 16.16
CA PHE A 136 -14.09 6.16 15.16
C PHE A 136 -15.46 6.18 14.49
N CYS A 137 -15.97 5.02 14.05
CA CYS A 137 -17.27 4.89 13.41
C CYS A 137 -18.43 5.41 14.27
N ASP A 138 -18.39 5.19 15.58
CA ASP A 138 -19.44 5.69 16.50
C ASP A 138 -19.51 7.23 16.53
N SER A 139 -18.42 7.91 16.18
CA SER A 139 -18.32 9.37 16.28
C SER A 139 -18.63 10.11 14.98
N PHE A 140 -18.62 9.46 13.81
CA PHE A 140 -18.78 10.12 12.50
C PHE A 140 -19.97 9.54 11.71
N ASP A 141 -20.62 10.38 10.89
CA ASP A 141 -21.85 10.02 10.16
C ASP A 141 -21.59 9.18 8.90
N ASP A 142 -20.38 9.31 8.35
CA ASP A 142 -19.86 8.61 7.17
C ASP A 142 -18.36 8.39 7.40
N ALA A 143 -17.96 7.13 7.61
CA ALA A 143 -16.61 6.74 8.00
C ALA A 143 -16.05 5.67 7.04
N SER A 144 -14.95 5.96 6.36
CA SER A 144 -14.34 5.04 5.40
C SER A 144 -12.91 4.67 5.79
N LEU A 145 -12.48 3.49 5.34
CA LEU A 145 -11.15 2.95 5.61
C LEU A 145 -10.28 2.97 4.35
N TRP A 146 -9.04 3.44 4.52
CA TRP A 146 -8.07 3.63 3.43
C TRP A 146 -6.74 3.01 3.82
N ARG A 147 -6.00 2.50 2.83
CA ARG A 147 -4.66 1.93 3.05
C ARG A 147 -3.70 2.42 1.98
N THR A 148 -2.55 2.90 2.40
CA THR A 148 -1.48 3.36 1.49
C THR A 148 -0.37 2.32 1.34
N ASN A 149 -0.17 1.46 2.34
CA ASN A 149 0.85 0.42 2.32
C ASN A 149 0.44 -0.79 3.21
N GLY A 150 1.39 -1.70 3.45
CA GLY A 150 1.15 -2.94 4.18
C GLY A 150 0.98 -2.75 5.69
N GLY A 151 1.53 -1.66 6.23
CA GLY A 151 1.63 -1.38 7.66
C GLY A 151 0.83 -0.17 8.14
N ASP A 152 0.27 0.66 7.25
CA ASP A 152 -0.41 1.89 7.60
C ASP A 152 -1.82 1.96 7.02
N ALA A 153 -2.73 2.54 7.80
CA ALA A 153 -4.12 2.75 7.43
C ALA A 153 -4.63 4.12 7.90
N PHE A 154 -5.68 4.59 7.24
CA PHE A 154 -6.36 5.84 7.57
C PHE A 154 -7.86 5.62 7.70
N LEU A 155 -8.46 6.26 8.69
CA LEU A 155 -9.90 6.43 8.78
C LEU A 155 -10.27 7.84 8.36
N VAL A 156 -11.25 7.95 7.47
CA VAL A 156 -11.76 9.23 6.96
C VAL A 156 -13.21 9.37 7.36
N GLY A 157 -13.53 10.37 8.18
CA GLY A 157 -14.85 10.56 8.78
C GLY A 157 -15.39 11.96 8.52
N PHE A 158 -16.63 12.07 8.03
CA PHE A 158 -17.27 13.36 7.78
C PHE A 158 -18.23 13.77 8.91
N ASN A 159 -18.29 15.08 9.18
CA ASN A 159 -19.33 15.68 10.00
C ASN A 159 -20.59 15.92 9.14
N GLY A 160 -21.53 14.99 9.19
CA GLY A 160 -22.66 14.88 8.28
C GLY A 160 -22.33 14.06 7.02
N ARG A 161 -23.37 13.70 6.27
CA ARG A 161 -23.22 12.98 5.00
C ARG A 161 -23.04 13.96 3.86
N ARG A 162 -21.98 13.78 3.07
CA ARG A 162 -21.72 14.59 1.87
C ARG A 162 -21.46 13.68 0.68
N PRO A 163 -22.28 13.72 -0.38
CA PRO A 163 -21.91 13.03 -1.61
C PRO A 163 -20.60 13.62 -2.17
N PRO A 164 -19.71 12.78 -2.72
CA PRO A 164 -18.46 13.24 -3.30
C PRO A 164 -18.74 14.17 -4.48
N ASP A 165 -18.06 15.31 -4.50
CA ASP A 165 -18.05 16.24 -5.63
C ASP A 165 -16.85 15.93 -6.52
N PHE A 166 -17.04 15.01 -7.46
CA PHE A 166 -15.97 14.55 -8.34
C PHE A 166 -15.49 15.63 -9.33
N ALA A 167 -16.36 16.55 -9.73
CA ALA A 167 -15.96 17.68 -10.57
C ALA A 167 -14.99 18.61 -9.81
N ALA A 168 -15.31 18.93 -8.56
CA ALA A 168 -14.43 19.71 -7.71
C ALA A 168 -13.16 18.95 -7.32
N LEU A 169 -13.21 17.62 -7.20
CA LEU A 169 -12.04 16.77 -7.00
C LEU A 169 -11.06 16.88 -8.18
N GLU A 170 -11.54 16.66 -9.41
CA GLU A 170 -10.71 16.80 -10.62
C GLU A 170 -10.12 18.20 -10.74
N LYS A 171 -10.95 19.24 -10.57
CA LYS A 171 -10.50 20.64 -10.62
C LYS A 171 -9.45 20.94 -9.56
N GLY A 172 -9.66 20.44 -8.34
CA GLY A 172 -8.75 20.63 -7.22
C GLY A 172 -7.38 20.02 -7.51
N LEU A 173 -7.35 18.79 -8.03
CA LEU A 173 -6.12 18.05 -8.29
C LEU A 173 -5.35 18.53 -9.53
N ALA A 174 -6.05 19.02 -10.57
CA ALA A 174 -5.43 19.55 -11.78
C ALA A 174 -4.88 20.98 -11.63
N GLY A 175 -5.25 21.69 -10.55
CA GLY A 175 -4.87 23.08 -10.30
C GLY A 175 -3.52 23.24 -9.58
N GLN A 176 -3.51 24.06 -8.52
CA GLN A 176 -2.30 24.41 -7.75
C GLN A 176 -1.59 23.20 -7.11
N THR A 177 -2.26 22.05 -7.04
CA THR A 177 -1.74 20.83 -6.42
C THR A 177 -1.15 19.86 -7.42
N LYS A 178 -1.22 20.16 -8.73
CA LYS A 178 -0.70 19.26 -9.77
C LYS A 178 0.77 18.92 -9.56
N ALA A 179 1.61 19.91 -9.28
CA ALA A 179 3.04 19.68 -9.03
C ALA A 179 3.28 18.76 -7.82
N ALA A 180 2.42 18.80 -6.80
CA ALA A 180 2.50 17.89 -5.65
C ALA A 180 2.09 16.46 -6.04
N MET A 181 1.05 16.31 -6.88
CA MET A 181 0.63 15.03 -7.43
C MET A 181 1.71 14.42 -8.34
N ASP A 182 2.31 15.23 -9.20
CA ASP A 182 3.40 14.82 -10.10
C ASP A 182 4.63 14.34 -9.31
N ARG A 183 4.98 15.03 -8.20
CA ARG A 183 6.06 14.58 -7.28
C ARG A 183 5.75 13.22 -6.66
N LEU A 184 4.48 12.94 -6.42
CA LEU A 184 4.00 11.65 -5.93
C LEU A 184 3.75 10.66 -7.08
N GLY A 185 3.96 10.99 -8.36
CA GLY A 185 3.62 10.10 -9.47
C GLY A 185 2.14 9.67 -9.51
N LEU A 186 1.26 10.51 -8.95
CA LEU A 186 -0.18 10.27 -8.92
C LEU A 186 -0.84 10.88 -10.16
N GLU A 187 -1.33 10.04 -11.06
CA GLU A 187 -2.01 10.45 -12.28
C GLU A 187 -3.52 10.51 -12.03
N GLY A 188 -4.02 11.73 -11.85
CA GLY A 188 -5.43 12.00 -11.63
C GLY A 188 -5.98 11.49 -10.28
N PRO A 189 -7.30 11.63 -10.06
CA PRO A 189 -7.93 11.23 -8.79
C PRO A 189 -8.05 9.72 -8.62
N ALA A 190 -8.04 8.94 -9.70
CA ALA A 190 -8.35 7.52 -9.65
C ALA A 190 -7.40 6.75 -8.72
N ALA A 191 -6.10 7.04 -8.78
CA ALA A 191 -5.11 6.38 -7.93
C ALA A 191 -5.33 6.67 -6.45
N LEU A 192 -5.72 7.89 -6.09
CA LEU A 192 -6.08 8.24 -4.72
C LEU A 192 -7.34 7.46 -4.30
N LEU A 193 -8.42 7.54 -5.08
CA LEU A 193 -9.69 6.88 -4.76
C LEU A 193 -9.58 5.35 -4.68
N ALA A 194 -8.64 4.77 -5.42
CA ALA A 194 -8.34 3.34 -5.37
C ALA A 194 -7.78 2.89 -4.01
N LEU A 195 -7.25 3.81 -3.19
CA LEU A 195 -6.72 3.50 -1.86
C LEU A 195 -7.82 3.25 -0.82
N GLN A 196 -9.09 3.51 -1.16
CA GLN A 196 -10.21 3.19 -0.29
C GLN A 196 -10.45 1.67 -0.30
N THR A 197 -10.38 1.08 0.89
CA THR A 197 -10.53 -0.37 1.11
C THR A 197 -11.91 -0.77 1.58
N ALA A 198 -12.59 0.11 2.31
CA ALA A 198 -13.98 -0.06 2.70
C ALA A 198 -14.71 1.28 2.75
N ALA A 199 -15.95 1.28 2.27
CA ALA A 199 -16.93 2.35 2.48
C ALA A 199 -17.50 2.28 3.91
N ASP A 200 -18.51 3.11 4.20
CA ASP A 200 -19.10 3.23 5.54
C ASP A 200 -19.60 1.91 6.11
N ALA A 201 -20.35 1.14 5.32
CA ALA A 201 -20.92 -0.13 5.76
C ALA A 201 -19.83 -1.15 6.16
N GLY A 202 -18.82 -1.40 5.32
CA GLY A 202 -17.74 -2.33 5.63
C GLY A 202 -16.84 -1.86 6.76
N THR A 203 -16.55 -0.55 6.83
CA THR A 203 -15.74 0.03 7.91
C THR A 203 -16.45 -0.17 9.26
N ARG A 204 -17.76 0.11 9.32
CA ARG A 204 -18.58 -0.15 10.52
C ARG A 204 -18.68 -1.64 10.83
N GLY A 205 -18.87 -2.47 9.81
CA GLY A 205 -18.93 -3.93 9.96
C GLY A 205 -17.67 -4.50 10.60
N PHE A 206 -16.50 -4.01 10.18
CA PHE A 206 -15.21 -4.40 10.75
C PHE A 206 -15.09 -4.04 12.24
N GLY A 207 -15.55 -2.85 12.62
CA GLY A 207 -15.52 -2.36 14.00
C GLY A 207 -16.70 -2.79 14.88
N TYR A 208 -17.73 -3.46 14.34
CA TYR A 208 -19.03 -3.59 15.00
C TYR A 208 -18.96 -4.23 16.39
N TRP A 209 -18.37 -5.42 16.50
CA TRP A 209 -18.25 -6.19 17.76
C TRP A 209 -17.00 -5.84 18.59
N SER A 210 -16.39 -4.67 18.36
CA SER A 210 -15.17 -4.30 19.05
C SER A 210 -15.42 -3.63 20.41
N ARG A 211 -14.50 -3.84 21.35
CA ARG A 211 -14.45 -3.02 22.56
C ARG A 211 -14.14 -1.58 22.16
N ARG A 212 -14.91 -0.61 22.65
CA ARG A 212 -14.63 0.81 22.42
C ARG A 212 -13.52 1.32 23.32
N ASN A 213 -12.71 2.20 22.77
CA ASN A 213 -11.73 2.97 23.51
C ASN A 213 -12.39 4.27 24.00
N SER A 214 -12.34 4.51 25.30
CA SER A 214 -12.87 5.75 25.89
C SER A 214 -11.95 6.24 26.99
N ASP A 215 -12.11 7.49 27.39
CA ASP A 215 -11.35 8.07 28.50
C ASP A 215 -11.55 7.27 29.81
N TRP A 216 -12.75 6.71 29.99
CA TRP A 216 -13.12 5.91 31.17
C TRP A 216 -12.64 4.46 31.09
N HIS A 217 -12.44 3.96 29.87
CA HIS A 217 -11.95 2.61 29.61
C HIS A 217 -10.87 2.67 28.52
N PRO A 218 -9.66 3.17 28.83
CA PRO A 218 -8.60 3.43 27.86
C PRO A 218 -7.92 2.12 27.46
N PHE A 219 -8.65 1.31 26.69
CA PHE A 219 -8.22 -0.03 26.29
C PHE A 219 -6.88 -0.01 25.54
N LEU A 220 -6.68 0.97 24.66
CA LEU A 220 -5.44 1.10 23.89
C LEU A 220 -4.23 1.35 24.78
N GLU A 221 -4.34 2.23 25.78
CA GLU A 221 -3.24 2.61 26.67
C GLU A 221 -2.62 1.38 27.35
N TYR A 222 -3.46 0.43 27.77
CA TYR A 222 -3.01 -0.73 28.54
C TYR A 222 -2.75 -1.98 27.71
N ALA A 223 -3.33 -2.10 26.52
CA ALA A 223 -3.19 -3.29 25.69
C ALA A 223 -2.22 -3.12 24.50
N ALA A 224 -2.00 -1.90 23.99
CA ALA A 224 -1.06 -1.67 22.89
C ALA A 224 0.41 -2.02 23.22
N PRO A 225 0.95 -1.75 24.43
CA PRO A 225 2.32 -2.16 24.78
C PRO A 225 2.55 -3.68 24.68
N ARG A 226 1.51 -4.51 24.88
CA ARG A 226 1.60 -5.96 24.72
C ARG A 226 1.85 -6.36 23.27
N GLY A 227 1.10 -5.78 22.32
CA GLY A 227 1.31 -6.01 20.88
C GLY A 227 2.73 -5.65 20.44
N ARG A 228 3.25 -4.54 20.98
CA ARG A 228 4.62 -4.09 20.73
C ARG A 228 5.68 -5.02 21.31
N PHE A 229 5.47 -5.52 22.52
CA PHE A 229 6.37 -6.47 23.18
C PHE A 229 6.41 -7.81 22.43
N LEU A 230 5.25 -8.30 22.00
CA LEU A 230 5.11 -9.55 21.25
C LEU A 230 5.48 -9.43 19.78
N ARG A 231 5.71 -8.21 19.27
CA ARG A 231 5.90 -7.92 17.83
C ARG A 231 4.78 -8.50 16.97
N SER A 232 3.57 -8.47 17.50
CA SER A 232 2.36 -8.94 16.78
C SER A 232 2.06 -8.02 15.61
N ASN A 233 1.41 -8.53 14.57
CA ASN A 233 0.91 -7.70 13.48
C ASN A 233 -0.58 -7.97 13.30
N ALA A 234 -1.36 -6.92 13.05
CA ALA A 234 -2.77 -7.08 12.72
C ALA A 234 -2.90 -7.60 11.29
N GLU A 235 -3.64 -8.70 11.11
CA GLU A 235 -3.77 -9.38 9.83
C GLU A 235 -5.18 -9.30 9.26
N GLU A 236 -6.20 -9.14 10.09
CA GLU A 236 -7.59 -9.16 9.61
C GLU A 236 -7.95 -7.95 8.75
N LEU A 237 -7.52 -6.75 9.15
CA LEU A 237 -7.77 -5.55 8.36
C LEU A 237 -7.07 -5.60 7.01
N LYS A 238 -5.94 -6.32 6.91
CA LYS A 238 -5.23 -6.54 5.64
C LYS A 238 -6.02 -7.43 4.68
N ARG A 239 -6.94 -8.25 5.20
CA ARG A 239 -7.86 -9.11 4.42
C ARG A 239 -9.17 -8.41 4.09
N LEU A 240 -9.46 -7.26 4.70
CA LEU A 240 -10.65 -6.46 4.37
C LEU A 240 -10.39 -5.66 3.09
N ASP A 241 -11.10 -6.04 2.04
CA ASP A 241 -11.11 -5.32 0.77
C ASP A 241 -12.49 -5.48 0.12
N GLU A 242 -13.31 -4.42 0.18
CA GLU A 242 -14.64 -4.44 -0.42
C GLU A 242 -14.62 -4.52 -1.95
N ALA A 243 -13.46 -4.32 -2.57
CA ALA A 243 -13.33 -4.43 -4.02
C ALA A 243 -13.37 -5.88 -4.52
N VAL A 244 -13.24 -6.87 -3.62
CA VAL A 244 -13.51 -8.32 -3.86
C VAL A 244 -14.76 -8.85 -3.14
N GLY A 245 -15.25 -8.13 -2.13
CA GLY A 245 -16.33 -8.59 -1.24
C GLY A 245 -17.76 -8.51 -1.83
N PRO A 246 -18.78 -8.98 -1.07
CA PRO A 246 -20.18 -8.97 -1.50
C PRO A 246 -20.81 -7.55 -1.55
N TYR A 247 -20.19 -6.56 -0.89
CA TYR A 247 -20.65 -5.16 -0.83
C TYR A 247 -20.17 -4.32 -2.03
N LYS A 248 -20.25 -4.90 -3.24
CA LYS A 248 -19.82 -4.22 -4.48
C LYS A 248 -20.67 -2.97 -4.71
N GLY A 249 -20.07 -1.79 -4.71
CA GLY A 249 -20.69 -0.60 -5.35
C GLY A 249 -20.52 0.75 -4.65
N ASP A 250 -20.15 0.80 -3.37
CA ASP A 250 -20.08 2.08 -2.64
C ASP A 250 -18.69 2.71 -2.57
N LEU A 251 -17.66 2.01 -3.06
CA LEU A 251 -16.31 2.56 -3.16
C LEU A 251 -16.27 3.78 -4.08
N LEU A 252 -15.49 4.79 -3.69
CA LEU A 252 -15.37 6.06 -4.37
C LEU A 252 -14.80 5.90 -5.78
N LEU A 253 -13.88 4.96 -6.00
CA LEU A 253 -13.38 4.68 -7.35
C LEU A 253 -14.52 4.21 -8.27
N SER A 254 -15.35 3.27 -7.82
CA SER A 254 -16.50 2.78 -8.59
C SER A 254 -17.50 3.90 -8.89
N ARG A 255 -17.80 4.73 -7.88
CA ARG A 255 -18.70 5.90 -8.04
C ARG A 255 -18.12 6.95 -8.97
N TYR A 256 -16.81 7.19 -8.91
CA TYR A 256 -16.10 8.12 -9.79
C TYR A 256 -16.12 7.65 -11.24
N LEU A 257 -15.83 6.37 -11.50
CA LEU A 257 -15.88 5.78 -12.84
C LEU A 257 -17.30 5.85 -13.43
N ALA A 258 -18.32 5.57 -12.60
CA ALA A 258 -19.73 5.70 -13.00
C ALA A 258 -20.12 7.16 -13.33
N TRP A 259 -19.62 8.13 -12.55
CA TRP A 259 -19.88 9.55 -12.78
C TRP A 259 -19.19 10.08 -14.05
N ARG A 260 -17.89 9.78 -14.23
CA ARG A 260 -17.09 10.35 -15.35
C ARG A 260 -17.47 9.78 -16.71
N LYS A 261 -18.07 8.57 -16.75
CA LYS A 261 -18.50 7.85 -17.96
C LYS A 261 -17.42 7.74 -19.04
N LYS A 262 -16.15 7.72 -18.63
CA LYS A 262 -14.97 7.62 -19.48
C LYS A 262 -14.02 6.58 -18.91
N PRO A 263 -13.41 5.71 -19.72
CA PRO A 263 -12.41 4.77 -19.25
C PRO A 263 -11.18 5.52 -18.72
N LEU A 264 -10.39 4.85 -17.87
CA LEU A 264 -9.10 5.36 -17.40
C LEU A 264 -8.10 5.42 -18.55
N SER A 265 -7.30 6.47 -18.59
CA SER A 265 -6.12 6.54 -19.48
C SER A 265 -5.02 5.58 -19.00
N GLU A 266 -4.06 5.26 -19.85
CA GLU A 266 -2.95 4.36 -19.48
C GLU A 266 -2.12 4.89 -18.31
N ALA A 267 -1.92 6.21 -18.25
CA ALA A 267 -1.22 6.87 -17.14
C ALA A 267 -1.99 6.71 -15.82
N GLU A 268 -3.31 6.92 -15.85
CA GLU A 268 -4.18 6.69 -14.69
C GLU A 268 -4.18 5.22 -14.26
N ILE A 269 -4.28 4.27 -15.20
CA ILE A 269 -4.23 2.83 -14.91
C ILE A 269 -2.90 2.47 -14.23
N ARG A 270 -1.77 2.91 -14.80
CA ARG A 270 -0.44 2.66 -14.25
C ARG A 270 -0.32 3.22 -12.83
N SER A 271 -0.81 4.44 -12.61
CA SER A 271 -0.78 5.07 -11.29
C SER A 271 -1.64 4.32 -10.29
N VAL A 272 -2.88 3.96 -10.67
CA VAL A 272 -3.79 3.16 -9.85
C VAL A 272 -3.15 1.83 -9.43
N LEU A 273 -2.57 1.07 -10.36
CA LEU A 273 -1.94 -0.22 -10.07
C LEU A 273 -0.68 -0.07 -9.20
N SER A 274 0.07 1.02 -9.38
CA SER A 274 1.28 1.32 -8.60
C SER A 274 1.00 1.63 -7.14
N TYR A 275 -0.13 2.28 -6.86
CA TYR A 275 -0.51 2.74 -5.53
C TYR A 275 -1.45 1.76 -4.79
N SER A 276 -2.18 0.91 -5.50
CA SER A 276 -3.09 -0.08 -4.91
C SER A 276 -2.43 -1.44 -4.60
N LYS A 277 -1.10 -1.50 -4.48
CA LYS A 277 -0.35 -2.77 -4.26
C LYS A 277 -0.79 -3.56 -3.02
N THR A 278 -1.41 -2.89 -2.06
CA THR A 278 -1.81 -3.50 -0.78
C THR A 278 -3.28 -3.89 -0.73
N ILE A 279 -3.98 -3.67 -1.84
CA ILE A 279 -5.39 -3.92 -2.09
C ILE A 279 -5.47 -5.13 -3.02
N ARG A 280 -6.12 -6.21 -2.56
CA ARG A 280 -6.18 -7.50 -3.25
C ARG A 280 -7.36 -7.60 -4.23
N GLY A 281 -8.02 -6.47 -4.49
CA GLY A 281 -9.06 -6.25 -5.50
C GLY A 281 -8.92 -7.06 -6.81
N ASP A 282 -9.87 -7.94 -7.11
CA ASP A 282 -10.00 -8.62 -8.42
C ASP A 282 -10.05 -7.64 -9.60
N TRP A 283 -10.51 -6.42 -9.34
CA TRP A 283 -10.56 -5.34 -10.34
C TRP A 283 -9.17 -4.92 -10.83
N ARG A 284 -8.09 -5.10 -10.06
CA ARG A 284 -6.72 -4.78 -10.51
C ARG A 284 -6.31 -5.68 -11.68
N LEU A 285 -6.62 -6.98 -11.58
CA LEU A 285 -6.42 -7.93 -12.66
C LEU A 285 -7.29 -7.59 -13.88
N ALA A 286 -8.56 -7.26 -13.65
CA ALA A 286 -9.47 -6.83 -14.73
C ALA A 286 -8.95 -5.57 -15.44
N LEU A 287 -8.48 -4.57 -14.69
CA LEU A 287 -7.94 -3.32 -15.23
C LEU A 287 -6.66 -3.53 -16.04
N ALA A 288 -5.76 -4.41 -15.57
CA ALA A 288 -4.56 -4.80 -16.31
C ALA A 288 -4.91 -5.51 -17.64
N ARG A 289 -5.93 -6.38 -17.62
CA ARG A 289 -6.43 -7.06 -18.83
C ARG A 289 -7.10 -6.11 -19.80
N GLU A 290 -7.94 -5.19 -19.33
CA GLU A 290 -8.57 -4.14 -20.15
C GLU A 290 -7.53 -3.26 -20.82
N TRP A 291 -6.49 -2.86 -20.07
CA TRP A 291 -5.36 -2.12 -20.62
C TRP A 291 -4.62 -2.92 -21.72
N GLY A 292 -4.38 -4.22 -21.49
CA GLY A 292 -3.72 -5.09 -22.46
C GLY A 292 -4.56 -5.44 -23.69
N ALA A 293 -5.89 -5.49 -23.58
CA ALA A 293 -6.79 -5.88 -24.67
C ALA A 293 -6.71 -4.92 -25.88
N GLY A 294 -6.45 -3.63 -25.64
CA GLY A 294 -6.25 -2.64 -26.69
C GLY A 294 -4.89 -2.72 -27.41
N LYS A 295 -3.94 -3.50 -26.89
CA LYS A 295 -2.55 -3.55 -27.38
C LYS A 295 -1.94 -4.96 -27.26
N PRO A 296 -2.30 -5.90 -28.15
CA PRO A 296 -1.73 -7.25 -28.15
C PRO A 296 -0.21 -7.19 -28.37
N GLY A 297 0.58 -7.38 -27.32
CA GLY A 297 2.05 -7.30 -27.35
C GLY A 297 2.67 -6.24 -26.44
N ALA A 298 1.85 -5.38 -25.80
CA ALA A 298 2.35 -4.48 -24.76
C ALA A 298 2.79 -5.30 -23.53
N SER A 299 4.07 -5.20 -23.18
CA SER A 299 4.66 -5.98 -22.09
C SER A 299 4.19 -5.53 -20.71
N GLU A 300 3.97 -4.22 -20.53
CA GLU A 300 3.69 -3.65 -19.21
C GLU A 300 2.33 -4.08 -18.60
N PRO A 301 1.18 -4.04 -19.31
CA PRO A 301 -0.08 -4.57 -18.77
C PRO A 301 0.02 -6.05 -18.39
N ARG A 302 0.79 -6.83 -19.15
CA ARG A 302 1.01 -8.26 -18.94
C ARG A 302 1.91 -8.54 -17.74
N LEU A 303 2.92 -7.70 -17.47
CA LEU A 303 3.71 -7.77 -16.24
C LEU A 303 2.85 -7.52 -15.00
N TRP A 304 1.94 -6.53 -15.08
CA TRP A 304 0.95 -6.29 -14.02
C TRP A 304 0.00 -7.48 -13.83
N GLU A 305 -0.55 -8.02 -14.92
CA GLU A 305 -1.41 -9.22 -14.90
C GLU A 305 -0.70 -10.41 -14.22
N ALA A 306 0.57 -10.67 -14.58
CA ALA A 306 1.35 -11.74 -13.98
C ALA A 306 1.59 -11.52 -12.48
N ARG A 307 1.94 -10.31 -12.06
CA ARG A 307 2.09 -9.95 -10.65
C ARG A 307 0.83 -10.22 -9.85
N MET A 308 -0.34 -9.88 -10.39
CA MET A 308 -1.63 -10.13 -9.72
C MET A 308 -1.91 -11.63 -9.57
N HIS A 309 -1.58 -12.44 -10.58
CA HIS A 309 -1.72 -13.90 -10.47
C HIS A 309 -0.81 -14.49 -9.39
N ILE A 310 0.41 -13.96 -9.20
CA ILE A 310 1.28 -14.35 -8.08
C ILE A 310 0.65 -13.96 -6.74
N GLU A 311 0.16 -12.72 -6.61
CA GLU A 311 -0.51 -12.22 -5.39
C GLU A 311 -1.77 -13.04 -5.02
N ARG A 312 -2.41 -13.66 -6.02
CA ARG A 312 -3.59 -14.53 -5.87
C ARG A 312 -3.26 -16.00 -5.62
N GLU A 313 -1.99 -16.36 -5.48
CA GLU A 313 -1.55 -17.75 -5.38
C GLU A 313 -1.95 -18.59 -6.62
N GLU A 314 -1.96 -17.95 -7.80
CA GLU A 314 -2.22 -18.56 -9.11
C GLU A 314 -0.95 -18.53 -10.01
N PRO A 315 0.22 -19.03 -9.55
CA PRO A 315 1.48 -18.81 -10.23
C PRO A 315 1.57 -19.50 -11.62
N GLY A 316 0.77 -20.55 -11.87
CA GLY A 316 0.66 -21.17 -13.20
C GLY A 316 0.08 -20.24 -14.26
N GLU A 317 -0.91 -19.41 -13.90
CA GLU A 317 -1.47 -18.39 -14.79
C GLU A 317 -0.47 -17.25 -14.99
N ALA A 318 0.26 -16.85 -13.94
CA ALA A 318 1.34 -15.87 -14.05
C ALA A 318 2.37 -16.28 -15.10
N LEU A 319 2.83 -17.53 -15.08
CA LEU A 319 3.79 -18.04 -16.07
C LEU A 319 3.24 -18.04 -17.50
N LYS A 320 1.96 -18.39 -17.71
CA LYS A 320 1.33 -18.33 -19.04
C LYS A 320 1.33 -16.89 -19.59
N VAL A 321 0.99 -15.92 -18.74
CA VAL A 321 0.99 -14.49 -19.08
C VAL A 321 2.41 -14.02 -19.42
N LEU A 322 3.42 -14.44 -18.65
CA LEU A 322 4.82 -14.09 -18.87
C LEU A 322 5.42 -14.73 -20.13
N ASP A 323 5.00 -15.94 -20.53
CA ASP A 323 5.43 -16.58 -21.78
C ASP A 323 4.90 -15.82 -23.02
N ALA A 324 3.70 -15.26 -22.93
CA ALA A 324 3.09 -14.50 -24.04
C ALA A 324 3.87 -13.23 -24.42
N ILE A 325 4.65 -12.65 -23.49
CA ILE A 325 5.46 -11.44 -23.69
C ILE A 325 6.96 -11.72 -23.79
N LYS A 326 7.34 -12.96 -24.12
CA LYS A 326 8.72 -13.40 -23.98
C LYS A 326 9.77 -12.66 -24.80
N ASN A 327 9.34 -12.08 -25.92
CA ASN A 327 10.20 -11.40 -26.87
C ASN A 327 10.17 -9.86 -26.72
N SER A 328 9.35 -9.31 -25.81
CA SER A 328 9.08 -7.87 -25.74
C SER A 328 9.28 -7.25 -24.35
N ALA A 329 9.55 -8.05 -23.32
CA ALA A 329 9.63 -7.58 -21.93
C ALA A 329 11.08 -7.50 -21.41
N GLY A 330 11.35 -6.46 -20.60
CA GLY A 330 12.66 -6.23 -19.96
C GLY A 330 12.92 -7.11 -18.72
N PRO A 331 13.96 -6.79 -17.93
CA PRO A 331 14.42 -7.60 -16.79
C PRO A 331 13.35 -7.94 -15.74
N GLU A 332 12.36 -7.08 -15.55
CA GLU A 332 11.26 -7.27 -14.58
C GLU A 332 10.46 -8.57 -14.83
N ARG A 333 10.35 -9.00 -16.09
CA ARG A 333 9.73 -10.29 -16.45
C ARG A 333 10.41 -11.45 -15.71
N TRP A 334 11.74 -11.39 -15.58
CA TRP A 334 12.53 -12.46 -14.99
C TRP A 334 12.39 -12.52 -13.48
N THR A 335 12.31 -11.36 -12.83
CA THR A 335 11.99 -11.29 -11.41
C THR A 335 10.62 -11.89 -11.13
N LEU A 336 9.59 -11.50 -11.89
CA LEU A 336 8.24 -12.05 -11.72
C LEU A 336 8.15 -13.54 -12.05
N ALA A 337 8.90 -14.02 -13.05
CA ALA A 337 8.99 -15.44 -13.33
C ALA A 337 9.62 -16.20 -12.16
N ALA A 338 10.70 -15.69 -11.57
CA ALA A 338 11.31 -16.29 -10.38
C ALA A 338 10.35 -16.32 -9.20
N ASP A 339 9.65 -15.21 -8.92
CA ASP A 339 8.63 -15.13 -7.86
C ASP A 339 7.50 -16.15 -8.08
N ALA A 340 7.04 -16.32 -9.33
CA ALA A 340 6.02 -17.31 -9.67
C ALA A 340 6.52 -18.75 -9.51
N LEU A 341 7.79 -19.01 -9.83
CA LEU A 341 8.40 -20.33 -9.66
C LEU A 341 8.58 -20.68 -8.18
N GLU A 342 9.04 -19.72 -7.36
CA GLU A 342 9.11 -19.88 -5.89
C GLU A 342 7.72 -20.15 -5.30
N ALA A 343 6.68 -19.44 -5.79
CA ALA A 343 5.31 -19.70 -5.36
C ALA A 343 4.81 -21.09 -5.78
N LEU A 344 5.21 -21.60 -6.95
CA LEU A 344 4.89 -22.96 -7.41
C LEU A 344 5.57 -24.06 -6.61
N GLU A 345 6.78 -23.83 -6.08
CA GLU A 345 7.47 -24.79 -5.19
C GLU A 345 6.67 -25.11 -3.94
N ARG A 346 5.83 -24.17 -3.50
CA ARG A 346 4.93 -24.34 -2.35
C ARG A 346 3.65 -25.11 -2.71
N VAL A 347 3.42 -25.40 -4.00
CA VAL A 347 2.26 -26.13 -4.53
C VAL A 347 2.68 -27.55 -4.93
N PRO A 348 2.05 -28.61 -4.38
CA PRO A 348 2.29 -29.98 -4.82
C PRO A 348 2.02 -30.14 -6.34
N ASP A 349 2.87 -30.89 -7.06
CA ASP A 349 2.76 -31.24 -8.49
C ASP A 349 3.14 -30.18 -9.57
N ALA A 350 3.77 -29.06 -9.20
CA ALA A 350 4.16 -28.01 -10.15
C ALA A 350 5.40 -28.29 -11.05
N ARG A 351 6.02 -29.47 -10.94
CA ARG A 351 7.34 -29.79 -11.54
C ARG A 351 7.43 -29.57 -13.06
N GLY A 352 6.34 -29.81 -13.80
CA GLY A 352 6.32 -29.65 -15.26
C GLY A 352 6.27 -28.19 -15.76
N ALA A 353 5.72 -27.27 -14.97
CA ALA A 353 5.65 -25.84 -15.32
C ALA A 353 7.00 -25.15 -15.12
N LEU A 354 7.74 -25.59 -14.10
CA LEU A 354 9.07 -25.12 -13.72
C LEU A 354 10.12 -25.32 -14.82
N ALA A 355 10.21 -26.53 -15.37
CA ALA A 355 11.16 -26.87 -16.45
C ALA A 355 10.93 -26.09 -17.76
N LYS A 356 9.69 -25.63 -18.01
CA LYS A 356 9.33 -24.88 -19.22
C LYS A 356 9.63 -23.39 -19.09
N ALA A 357 9.50 -22.81 -17.89
CA ALA A 357 9.75 -21.40 -17.63
C ALA A 357 11.26 -21.06 -17.62
N ALA A 358 12.09 -21.92 -17.03
CA ALA A 358 13.54 -21.75 -16.92
C ALA A 358 14.22 -21.60 -18.29
N LYS A 359 13.74 -22.30 -19.33
CA LYS A 359 14.30 -22.23 -20.69
C LYS A 359 14.18 -20.87 -21.38
N SER A 360 13.47 -19.91 -20.79
CA SER A 360 13.15 -18.65 -21.48
C SER A 360 14.04 -17.45 -21.11
N VAL A 361 14.79 -17.48 -19.98
CA VAL A 361 15.54 -16.33 -19.39
C VAL A 361 16.79 -15.91 -20.19
N LYS A 362 17.16 -14.61 -20.26
CA LYS A 362 18.49 -14.07 -20.73
C LYS A 362 18.76 -12.66 -20.13
N GLY A 363 19.98 -12.33 -19.64
CA GLY A 363 20.40 -10.99 -19.13
C GLY A 363 21.57 -11.03 -18.12
N THR A 364 22.01 -9.94 -17.45
CA THR A 364 23.12 -9.92 -16.43
C THR A 364 22.65 -9.84 -14.97
N ALA A 365 21.50 -9.23 -14.67
CA ALA A 365 20.75 -9.43 -13.40
C ALA A 365 20.22 -10.88 -13.25
N SER A 366 20.71 -11.77 -14.11
CA SER A 366 20.21 -13.11 -14.31
C SER A 366 21.07 -14.15 -13.63
N ALA A 367 22.34 -13.90 -13.27
CA ALA A 367 23.19 -14.93 -12.69
C ALA A 367 22.64 -15.48 -11.38
N GLU A 368 22.19 -14.60 -10.49
CA GLU A 368 21.52 -14.95 -9.23
C GLU A 368 20.16 -15.64 -9.47
N ILE A 369 19.40 -15.18 -10.46
CA ILE A 369 18.09 -15.77 -10.84
C ILE A 369 18.28 -17.17 -11.45
N TRP A 370 19.31 -17.33 -12.25
CA TRP A 370 19.70 -18.59 -12.88
C TRP A 370 20.29 -19.57 -11.87
N LEU A 371 21.05 -19.07 -10.88
CA LEU A 371 21.52 -19.88 -9.77
C LEU A 371 20.35 -20.44 -8.97
N ARG A 372 19.36 -19.60 -8.62
CA ARG A 372 18.12 -20.07 -7.97
C ARG A 372 17.36 -21.07 -8.83
N SER A 373 17.26 -20.83 -10.14
CA SER A 373 16.65 -21.76 -11.10
C SER A 373 17.40 -23.10 -11.18
N ALA A 374 18.73 -23.08 -11.03
CA ALA A 374 19.56 -24.28 -11.05
C ALA A 374 19.41 -25.12 -9.78
N LEU A 375 19.44 -24.49 -8.60
CA LEU A 375 19.23 -25.16 -7.31
C LEU A 375 17.88 -25.89 -7.29
N LEU A 376 16.85 -25.23 -7.81
CA LEU A 376 15.52 -25.79 -7.96
C LEU A 376 15.47 -26.99 -8.92
N ALA A 377 16.16 -26.93 -10.06
CA ALA A 377 16.24 -28.07 -10.97
C ALA A 377 16.96 -29.28 -10.34
N MET A 378 17.96 -29.04 -9.48
CA MET A 378 18.64 -30.10 -8.72
C MET A 378 17.71 -30.76 -7.69
N ASP A 379 16.93 -29.99 -6.93
CA ASP A 379 15.94 -30.52 -5.97
C ASP A 379 14.84 -31.35 -6.65
N LEU A 380 14.62 -31.13 -7.94
CA LEU A 380 13.68 -31.87 -8.77
C LEU A 380 14.32 -33.08 -9.50
N ASN A 381 15.59 -33.40 -9.25
CA ASN A 381 16.39 -34.41 -9.98
C ASN A 381 16.46 -34.16 -11.50
N ASP A 382 16.30 -32.91 -11.96
CA ASP A 382 16.48 -32.51 -13.36
C ASP A 382 17.89 -31.96 -13.60
N ALA A 383 18.84 -32.88 -13.75
CA ALA A 383 20.25 -32.52 -13.92
C ALA A 383 20.54 -31.75 -15.21
N GLN A 384 19.76 -31.97 -16.28
CA GLN A 384 19.95 -31.22 -17.52
C GLN A 384 19.43 -29.79 -17.38
N GLY A 385 18.29 -29.60 -16.73
CA GLY A 385 17.76 -28.27 -16.40
C GLY A 385 18.70 -27.47 -15.48
N ALA A 386 19.31 -28.15 -14.49
CA ALA A 386 20.31 -27.54 -13.61
C ALA A 386 21.57 -27.11 -14.38
N LEU A 387 22.07 -27.96 -15.28
CA LEU A 387 23.22 -27.69 -16.13
C LEU A 387 22.97 -26.50 -17.07
N ASP A 388 21.80 -26.46 -17.72
CA ASP A 388 21.42 -25.38 -18.63
C ASP A 388 21.29 -24.03 -17.90
N ALA A 389 20.71 -24.03 -16.70
CA ALA A 389 20.56 -22.85 -15.86
C ALA A 389 21.91 -22.32 -15.33
N LEU A 390 22.80 -23.20 -14.83
CA LEU A 390 24.15 -22.80 -14.39
C LEU A 390 24.99 -22.26 -15.54
N THR A 391 24.90 -22.88 -16.71
CA THR A 391 25.56 -22.39 -17.93
C THR A 391 25.06 -20.99 -18.30
N ALA A 392 23.75 -20.74 -18.18
CA ALA A 392 23.18 -19.44 -18.43
C ALA A 392 23.54 -18.40 -17.35
N ALA A 393 23.70 -18.82 -16.09
CA ALA A 393 24.21 -17.98 -15.01
C ALA A 393 25.64 -17.51 -15.29
N LEU A 394 26.52 -18.42 -15.70
CA LEU A 394 27.92 -18.12 -16.01
C LEU A 394 28.10 -17.39 -17.33
N LYS A 395 27.16 -17.54 -18.27
CA LYS A 395 27.11 -16.70 -19.47
C LYS A 395 26.72 -15.25 -19.15
N ALA A 396 25.93 -15.07 -18.09
CA ALA A 396 25.45 -13.77 -17.64
C ALA A 396 26.46 -13.04 -16.75
N ASP A 397 27.08 -13.76 -15.82
CA ASP A 397 28.20 -13.30 -15.01
C ASP A 397 29.22 -14.44 -14.93
N PRO A 398 30.28 -14.39 -15.75
CA PRO A 398 31.30 -15.42 -15.76
C PRO A 398 31.96 -15.62 -14.40
N GLU A 399 32.04 -14.59 -13.56
CA GLU A 399 32.71 -14.63 -12.25
C GLU A 399 31.76 -14.96 -11.09
N HIS A 400 30.52 -15.39 -11.37
CA HIS A 400 29.55 -15.76 -10.34
C HIS A 400 29.99 -17.04 -9.59
N GLU A 401 30.66 -16.85 -8.46
CA GLU A 401 31.38 -17.88 -7.70
C GLU A 401 30.48 -19.05 -7.29
N GLN A 402 29.26 -18.77 -6.83
CA GLN A 402 28.29 -19.78 -6.42
C GLN A 402 27.82 -20.65 -7.60
N SER A 403 27.65 -20.07 -8.79
CA SER A 403 27.22 -20.82 -9.98
C SER A 403 28.34 -21.69 -10.53
N ARG A 404 29.61 -21.24 -10.45
CA ARG A 404 30.78 -22.06 -10.82
C ARG A 404 30.91 -23.26 -9.88
N SER A 405 30.89 -23.02 -8.57
CA SER A 405 31.05 -24.08 -7.57
C SER A 405 29.96 -25.16 -7.70
N LEU A 406 28.71 -24.76 -7.91
CA LEU A 406 27.59 -25.69 -8.07
C LEU A 406 27.72 -26.51 -9.36
N LEU A 407 28.17 -25.89 -10.45
CA LEU A 407 28.40 -26.56 -11.74
C LEU A 407 29.49 -27.63 -11.63
N ASP A 408 30.60 -27.32 -10.97
CA ASP A 408 31.69 -28.27 -10.76
C ASP A 408 31.23 -29.48 -9.94
N HIS A 409 30.43 -29.26 -8.89
CA HIS A 409 29.84 -30.34 -8.09
C HIS A 409 28.93 -31.25 -8.93
N LEU A 410 28.10 -30.65 -9.79
CA LEU A 410 27.12 -31.38 -10.61
C LEU A 410 27.81 -32.23 -11.70
N VAL A 411 28.85 -31.67 -12.35
CA VAL A 411 29.68 -32.38 -13.32
C VAL A 411 30.43 -33.53 -12.66
N ASN A 412 30.99 -33.33 -11.47
CA ASN A 412 31.69 -34.38 -10.74
C ASN A 412 30.77 -35.52 -10.31
N ALA A 413 29.55 -35.21 -9.84
CA ALA A 413 28.56 -36.21 -9.46
C ALA A 413 28.10 -37.08 -10.66
N TYR A 414 27.98 -36.51 -11.86
CA TYR A 414 27.59 -37.25 -13.06
C TYR A 414 28.73 -37.99 -13.75
N SER A 415 29.97 -37.51 -13.59
CA SER A 415 31.17 -38.20 -14.10
C SER A 415 31.55 -39.42 -13.26
N SER A 416 30.97 -39.59 -12.07
CA SER A 416 31.25 -40.68 -11.13
C SER A 416 30.07 -41.66 -10.94
N GLY A 417 29.02 -41.57 -11.76
CA GLY A 417 27.94 -42.56 -11.81
C GLY A 417 28.42 -43.91 -12.39
N PRO A 418 27.83 -45.05 -11.97
CA PRO A 418 28.31 -46.37 -12.35
C PRO A 418 28.21 -46.57 -13.86
N SER A 419 29.32 -47.02 -14.44
CA SER A 419 29.45 -47.43 -15.84
C SER A 419 28.33 -48.40 -16.23
N VAL A 420 27.37 -47.90 -17.02
CA VAL A 420 26.45 -48.78 -17.77
C VAL A 420 27.29 -49.48 -18.83
N GLU A 421 27.45 -50.78 -18.66
CA GLU A 421 28.04 -51.67 -19.67
C GLU A 421 27.33 -51.45 -21.01
N LYS A 422 28.13 -51.13 -22.04
CA LYS A 422 27.70 -51.11 -23.42
C LYS A 422 27.27 -52.52 -23.82
N GLY A 423 25.98 -52.71 -24.09
CA GLY A 423 25.42 -53.88 -24.75
C GLY A 423 24.62 -53.48 -25.98
N ASN A 424 25.29 -53.61 -27.14
CA ASN A 424 24.84 -53.57 -28.55
C ASN A 424 23.89 -52.47 -29.03
#